data_AF-A0A812ZZW1-F1
#
_entry.id   AF-A0A812ZZW1-F1
#
_cell.length_a   1.000
_cell.length_b   1.000
_cell.length_c   1.000
_cell.angle_alpha   90.00
_cell.angle_beta   90.00
_cell.angle_gamma   90.00
#
_symmetry.space_group_name_H-M   'P 1'
#
loop_
_entity.id
_entity.type
_entity.pdbx_description
1 polymer ?
#
loop_
_entity_poly.entity_id
_entity_poly.type
_entity_poly.pdbx_seq_one_letter_code
_entity_poly.pdbx_strand_id
1 'polypeptide(L)'
;MTVGIVDGSGVLYDPSGICRAELTRLAQQRVPIKEFNRCFLGNGAFLVTVDESNVTLPDGSVWLTGAELRDNFHLTDYASADLFVPCGGRPNAVTTDNVKKLFTADGSRPKFRLIVEGANLFFSDRARGVLEGAGVHVFKDASTNKGGVNSSSLEVLAALALSEEDHSAMMCYNPANGGIPPEFYETYVKQIQETIVENARREFRAIWKCNSGLGLSKVQATKMISGKINHLQDGIMAQCSRMAASDRDQLIRFVLQRAVPPVMVQHLGVEGILQRVPSNYVEAIVGAWVASRFVYSQGVDASEVSFFFFLQSLLSNESPREV
;
A
#
# COMPACT_ATOMS: atom_id res chain seq x y z
N MET A 1 9.86 -0.48 17.57
CA MET A 1 10.68 0.73 17.75
C MET A 1 11.40 0.99 16.44
N THR A 2 11.47 2.24 15.97
CA THR A 2 12.18 2.56 14.72
C THR A 2 13.63 2.86 15.04
N VAL A 3 14.56 2.09 14.47
CA VAL A 3 16.01 2.21 14.75
C VAL A 3 16.78 2.90 13.63
N GLY A 4 16.22 2.97 12.42
CA GLY A 4 16.86 3.60 11.27
C GLY A 4 15.86 4.22 10.31
N ILE A 5 16.17 5.40 9.81
CA ILE A 5 15.44 6.09 8.73
C ILE A 5 16.46 6.60 7.71
N VAL A 6 16.13 6.41 6.45
CA VAL A 6 16.91 6.90 5.31
C VAL A 6 15.97 7.72 4.44
N ASP A 7 16.37 8.94 4.11
CA ASP A 7 15.69 9.79 3.12
C ASP A 7 16.70 10.43 2.18
N GLY A 8 16.23 11.34 1.30
CA GLY A 8 17.10 12.00 0.33
C GLY A 8 18.27 12.79 0.95
N SER A 9 18.16 13.19 2.22
CA SER A 9 19.14 14.01 2.94
C SER A 9 20.21 13.23 3.70
N GLY A 10 20.02 11.92 3.97
CA GLY A 10 21.02 11.16 4.72
C GLY A 10 20.53 9.88 5.39
N VAL A 11 21.23 9.50 6.46
CA VAL A 11 20.93 8.34 7.32
C VAL A 11 20.82 8.81 8.77
N LEU A 12 19.71 8.46 9.40
CA LEU A 12 19.50 8.59 10.84
C LEU A 12 19.40 7.19 11.44
N TYR A 13 20.27 6.89 12.40
CA TYR A 13 20.29 5.61 13.10
C TYR A 13 20.37 5.83 14.60
N ASP A 14 19.57 5.09 15.37
CA ASP A 14 19.67 5.00 16.81
C ASP A 14 19.36 3.56 17.26
N PRO A 15 20.34 2.82 17.84
CA PRO A 15 20.12 1.44 18.27
C PRO A 15 19.10 1.34 19.43
N SER A 16 18.96 2.40 20.22
CA SER A 16 17.98 2.50 21.31
C SER A 16 16.63 3.03 20.84
N GLY A 17 16.49 3.35 19.55
CA GLY A 17 15.27 3.83 18.93
C GLY A 17 15.22 5.34 18.78
N ILE A 18 14.80 5.78 17.59
CA ILE A 18 14.70 7.19 17.24
C ILE A 18 13.52 7.84 17.98
N CYS A 19 13.75 9.05 18.52
CA CYS A 19 12.73 9.83 19.23
C CYS A 19 11.46 10.06 18.37
N ARG A 20 10.34 9.44 18.76
CA ARG A 20 9.07 9.51 18.01
C ARG A 20 8.46 10.91 17.95
N ALA A 21 8.57 11.68 19.04
CA ALA A 21 8.07 13.05 19.08
C ALA A 21 8.80 13.93 18.06
N GLU A 22 10.12 13.76 17.96
CA GLU A 22 10.94 14.51 17.01
C GLU A 22 10.66 14.09 15.56
N LEU A 23 10.49 12.80 15.29
CA LEU A 23 10.04 12.33 13.96
C LEU A 23 8.67 12.90 13.57
N THR A 24 7.76 13.02 14.54
CA THR A 24 6.44 13.61 14.31
C THR A 24 6.56 15.09 13.95
N ARG A 25 7.43 15.84 14.63
CA ARG A 25 7.74 17.23 14.30
C ARG A 25 8.25 17.36 12.86
N LEU A 26 9.24 16.55 12.47
CA LEU A 26 9.80 16.57 11.11
C LEU A 26 8.72 16.29 10.06
N ALA A 27 7.88 15.28 10.29
CA ALA A 27 6.79 14.91 9.38
C ALA A 27 5.73 16.03 9.25
N GLN A 28 5.31 16.63 10.36
CA GLN A 28 4.35 17.74 10.37
C GLN A 28 4.89 18.99 9.66
N GLN A 29 6.18 19.28 9.86
CA GLN A 29 6.86 20.38 9.20
C GLN A 29 7.28 20.07 7.75
N ARG A 30 7.12 18.81 7.31
CA ARG A 30 7.53 18.32 5.99
C ARG A 30 9.01 18.57 5.69
N VAL A 31 9.86 18.39 6.68
CA VAL A 31 11.32 18.58 6.57
C VAL A 31 12.05 17.24 6.65
N PRO A 32 13.18 17.09 5.95
CA PRO A 32 13.96 15.85 5.91
C PRO A 32 14.74 15.58 7.22
N ILE A 33 15.26 14.36 7.39
CA ILE A 33 15.96 13.93 8.60
C ILE A 33 17.26 14.70 8.90
N LYS A 34 17.85 15.41 7.93
CA LYS A 34 18.97 16.33 8.23
C LYS A 34 18.59 17.43 9.24
N GLU A 35 17.30 17.74 9.38
CA GLU A 35 16.77 18.70 10.35
C GLU A 35 16.44 18.06 11.71
N PHE A 36 16.77 16.77 11.91
CA PHE A 36 16.57 16.08 13.19
C PHE A 36 17.43 16.70 14.28
N ASN A 37 16.83 17.04 15.42
CA ASN A 37 17.54 17.60 16.54
C ASN A 37 18.46 16.54 17.18
N ARG A 38 19.77 16.73 16.98
CA ARG A 38 20.83 15.82 17.46
C ARG A 38 20.85 15.65 18.98
N CYS A 39 20.22 16.53 19.77
CA CYS A 39 20.07 16.35 21.22
C CYS A 39 19.25 15.10 21.60
N PHE A 40 18.48 14.54 20.67
CA PHE A 40 17.74 13.29 20.87
C PHE A 40 18.51 12.03 20.45
N LEU A 41 19.76 12.14 19.99
CA LEU A 41 20.59 10.99 19.65
C LEU A 41 21.07 10.29 20.92
N GLY A 42 20.78 8.99 21.03
CA GLY A 42 21.28 8.13 22.10
C GLY A 42 22.74 7.71 21.90
N ASN A 43 23.23 6.87 22.81
CA ASN A 43 24.57 6.29 22.69
C ASN A 43 24.65 5.35 21.48
N GLY A 44 25.69 5.50 20.65
CA GLY A 44 25.86 4.74 19.42
C GLY A 44 24.96 5.19 18.25
N ALA A 45 24.16 6.22 18.44
CA ALA A 45 23.34 6.81 17.39
C ALA A 45 24.14 7.77 16.51
N PHE A 46 23.71 7.96 15.27
CA PHE A 46 24.30 8.92 14.35
C PHE A 46 23.28 9.49 13.37
N LEU A 47 23.55 10.73 12.96
CA LEU A 47 22.94 11.38 11.81
C LEU A 47 24.08 11.78 10.88
N VAL A 48 24.10 11.17 9.69
CA VAL A 48 25.05 11.47 8.61
C VAL A 48 24.26 12.05 7.45
N THR A 49 24.58 13.27 7.05
CA THR A 49 23.97 13.91 5.88
C THR A 49 24.75 13.60 4.60
N VAL A 50 24.09 13.77 3.46
CA VAL A 50 24.67 13.45 2.15
C VAL A 50 25.78 14.41 1.73
N ASP A 51 25.86 15.56 2.38
CA ASP A 51 26.87 16.60 2.16
C ASP A 51 28.19 16.27 2.91
N GLU A 52 28.19 15.29 3.81
CA GLU A 52 29.38 14.87 4.57
C GLU A 52 30.32 14.01 3.71
N SER A 53 31.63 14.16 3.95
CA SER A 53 32.71 13.42 3.27
C SER A 53 33.64 12.77 4.29
N ASN A 54 34.25 11.63 3.95
CA ASN A 54 35.13 10.85 4.83
C ASN A 54 34.45 10.49 6.17
N VAL A 55 33.23 9.96 6.09
CA VAL A 55 32.42 9.61 7.25
C VAL A 55 33.00 8.36 7.91
N THR A 56 33.21 8.39 9.22
CA THR A 56 33.55 7.22 10.03
C THR A 56 32.41 6.91 10.98
N LEU A 57 31.84 5.72 10.91
CA LEU A 57 30.76 5.28 11.78
C LEU A 57 31.29 4.73 13.13
N PRO A 58 30.44 4.55 14.15
CA PRO A 58 30.86 4.07 15.48
C PRO A 58 31.61 2.72 15.50
N ASP A 59 31.35 1.84 14.53
CA ASP A 59 32.04 0.56 14.32
C ASP A 59 33.42 0.70 13.63
N GLY A 60 33.83 1.93 13.30
CA GLY A 60 35.07 2.23 12.60
C GLY A 60 34.99 2.08 11.07
N SER A 61 33.83 1.74 10.51
CA SER A 61 33.67 1.68 9.04
C SER A 61 33.77 3.08 8.44
N VAL A 62 34.52 3.18 7.33
CA VAL A 62 34.78 4.45 6.63
C VAL A 62 34.05 4.47 5.30
N TRP A 63 33.40 5.58 5.01
CA TRP A 63 32.63 5.83 3.79
C TRP A 63 33.13 7.10 3.11
N LEU A 64 33.26 7.09 1.79
CA LEU A 64 33.81 8.23 1.06
C LEU A 64 32.90 9.46 1.18
N THR A 65 31.58 9.23 1.10
CA THR A 65 30.55 10.27 1.23
C THR A 65 29.35 9.78 2.03
N GLY A 66 28.63 10.70 2.66
CA GLY A 66 27.34 10.37 3.28
C GLY A 66 26.29 9.91 2.26
N ALA A 67 26.40 10.34 1.01
CA ALA A 67 25.58 9.84 -0.10
C ALA A 67 25.81 8.35 -0.38
N GLU A 68 27.07 7.89 -0.38
CA GLU A 68 27.42 6.49 -0.54
C GLU A 68 26.88 5.64 0.63
N LEU A 69 27.03 6.13 1.86
CA LEU A 69 26.46 5.48 3.04
C LEU A 69 24.93 5.36 2.92
N ARG A 70 24.23 6.45 2.62
CA ARG A 70 22.77 6.47 2.44
C ARG A 70 22.31 5.42 1.44
N ASP A 71 22.98 5.35 0.30
CA ASP A 71 22.64 4.43 -0.78
C ASP A 71 22.85 2.95 -0.40
N ASN A 72 23.78 2.66 0.53
CA ASN A 72 24.15 1.29 0.92
C ASN A 72 23.75 0.93 2.35
N PHE A 73 23.11 1.83 3.11
CA PHE A 73 22.86 1.66 4.54
C PHE A 73 22.12 0.35 4.86
N HIS A 74 21.13 0.00 4.04
CA HIS A 74 20.33 -1.23 4.16
C HIS A 74 21.15 -2.53 4.01
N LEU A 75 22.39 -2.45 3.52
CA LEU A 75 23.32 -3.58 3.38
C LEU A 75 24.34 -3.65 4.53
N THR A 76 24.39 -2.63 5.39
CA THR A 76 25.31 -2.56 6.53
C THR A 76 24.80 -3.38 7.71
N ASP A 77 25.64 -3.61 8.72
CA ASP A 77 25.25 -4.35 9.92
C ASP A 77 24.38 -3.55 10.89
N TYR A 78 24.37 -2.21 10.75
CA TYR A 78 23.43 -1.32 11.45
C TYR A 78 21.98 -1.57 11.02
N ALA A 79 21.76 -1.95 9.76
CA ALA A 79 20.43 -2.23 9.22
C ALA A 79 19.99 -3.66 9.58
N SER A 80 19.68 -3.88 10.86
CA SER A 80 19.14 -5.14 11.40
C SER A 80 17.96 -4.84 12.31
N ALA A 81 16.81 -5.47 12.04
CA ALA A 81 15.55 -5.22 12.75
C ALA A 81 14.53 -6.34 12.49
N ASP A 82 13.44 -6.42 13.24
CA ASP A 82 12.36 -7.37 12.92
C ASP A 82 11.66 -7.03 11.59
N LEU A 83 11.47 -5.73 11.31
CA LEU A 83 10.71 -5.22 10.18
C LEU A 83 11.56 -4.24 9.35
N PHE A 84 11.61 -4.49 8.05
CA PHE A 84 12.15 -3.56 7.06
C PHE A 84 11.07 -3.09 6.09
N VAL A 85 10.92 -1.77 5.96
CA VAL A 85 9.93 -1.13 5.08
C VAL A 85 10.66 -0.19 4.12
N PRO A 86 11.14 -0.67 2.95
CA PRO A 86 11.73 0.23 1.97
C PRO A 86 10.63 1.11 1.36
N CYS A 87 10.63 2.40 1.71
CA CYS A 87 9.67 3.40 1.24
C CYS A 87 10.25 4.37 0.20
N GLY A 88 11.43 4.08 -0.33
CA GLY A 88 12.08 4.84 -1.40
C GLY A 88 13.28 4.07 -1.95
N GLY A 89 14.24 4.76 -2.54
CA GLY A 89 15.46 4.18 -3.10
C GLY A 89 15.35 3.86 -4.59
N ARG A 90 16.46 3.34 -5.15
CA ARG A 90 16.54 2.99 -6.56
C ARG A 90 15.86 1.63 -6.81
N PRO A 91 15.19 1.44 -7.96
CA PRO A 91 14.78 0.11 -8.39
C PRO A 91 15.97 -0.86 -8.35
N ASN A 92 15.73 -2.08 -7.88
CA ASN A 92 16.74 -3.12 -7.71
C ASN A 92 17.92 -2.69 -6.81
N ALA A 93 17.65 -1.90 -5.77
CA ALA A 93 18.64 -1.63 -4.72
C ALA A 93 19.17 -2.93 -4.09
N VAL A 94 18.32 -3.96 -4.01
CA VAL A 94 18.72 -5.32 -3.64
C VAL A 94 18.50 -6.27 -4.82
N THR A 95 19.59 -6.91 -5.26
CA THR A 95 19.63 -7.89 -6.35
C THR A 95 20.20 -9.22 -5.86
N THR A 96 20.32 -10.21 -6.76
CA THR A 96 21.02 -11.46 -6.47
C THR A 96 22.47 -11.26 -6.05
N ASP A 97 23.08 -10.17 -6.46
CA ASP A 97 24.51 -9.93 -6.28
C ASP A 97 24.82 -9.44 -4.87
N ASN A 98 23.86 -8.74 -4.23
CA ASN A 98 24.04 -8.17 -2.90
C ASN A 98 23.06 -8.69 -1.84
N VAL A 99 22.05 -9.50 -2.19
CA VAL A 99 21.07 -10.04 -1.21
C VAL A 99 21.72 -10.78 -0.05
N LYS A 100 22.89 -11.39 -0.26
CA LYS A 100 23.67 -12.05 0.81
C LYS A 100 24.07 -11.08 1.94
N LYS A 101 24.17 -9.77 1.67
CA LYS A 101 24.46 -8.74 2.68
C LYS A 101 23.27 -8.46 3.62
N LEU A 102 22.09 -8.99 3.31
CA LEU A 102 20.91 -8.96 4.18
C LEU A 102 20.87 -10.14 5.15
N PHE A 103 21.98 -10.88 5.28
CA PHE A 103 22.17 -11.92 6.27
C PHE A 103 23.22 -11.48 7.27
N THR A 104 23.20 -12.06 8.47
CA THR A 104 24.25 -11.90 9.47
C THR A 104 25.62 -12.25 8.87
N ALA A 105 26.70 -11.74 9.46
CA ALA A 105 28.06 -11.91 8.92
C ALA A 105 28.47 -13.39 8.74
N ASP A 106 27.94 -14.29 9.57
CA ASP A 106 28.12 -15.75 9.48
C ASP A 106 27.20 -16.44 8.45
N GLY A 107 26.30 -15.68 7.81
CA GLY A 107 25.31 -16.15 6.85
C GLY A 107 24.17 -16.98 7.45
N SER A 108 24.12 -17.14 8.78
CA SER A 108 23.21 -18.09 9.43
C SER A 108 21.77 -17.61 9.49
N ARG A 109 21.53 -16.29 9.56
CA ARG A 109 20.20 -15.71 9.73
C ARG A 109 20.00 -14.46 8.89
N PRO A 110 18.79 -14.20 8.38
CA PRO A 110 18.47 -12.91 7.76
C PRO A 110 18.47 -11.78 8.80
N LYS A 111 18.86 -10.57 8.39
CA LYS A 111 18.82 -9.33 9.20
C LYS A 111 17.40 -8.86 9.50
N PHE A 112 16.42 -9.34 8.73
CA PHE A 112 15.01 -8.98 8.83
C PHE A 112 14.11 -10.21 8.84
N ARG A 113 13.05 -10.18 9.65
CA ARG A 113 12.04 -11.25 9.68
C ARG A 113 10.87 -10.97 8.73
N LEU A 114 10.54 -9.69 8.59
CA LEU A 114 9.44 -9.19 7.76
C LEU A 114 9.93 -8.04 6.89
N ILE A 115 9.63 -8.10 5.61
CA ILE A 115 9.88 -7.06 4.62
C ILE A 115 8.55 -6.67 3.99
N VAL A 116 8.22 -5.38 4.02
CA VAL A 116 7.00 -4.82 3.44
C VAL A 116 7.41 -3.72 2.46
N GLU A 117 7.38 -4.00 1.16
CA GLU A 117 7.87 -3.04 0.16
C GLU A 117 6.91 -1.86 -0.02
N GLY A 118 7.26 -0.68 0.50
CA GLY A 118 6.49 0.56 0.26
C GLY A 118 6.79 1.18 -1.10
N ALA A 119 8.04 1.08 -1.56
CA ALA A 119 8.50 1.59 -2.85
C ALA A 119 8.37 0.54 -3.95
N ASN A 120 8.16 1.02 -5.18
CA ASN A 120 8.16 0.15 -6.35
C ASN A 120 9.56 -0.40 -6.62
N LEU A 121 9.62 -1.72 -6.82
CA LEU A 121 10.76 -2.46 -7.36
C LEU A 121 12.05 -2.38 -6.53
N PHE A 122 12.00 -2.18 -5.21
CA PHE A 122 13.21 -2.10 -4.38
C PHE A 122 14.05 -3.38 -4.45
N PHE A 123 13.39 -4.55 -4.37
CA PHE A 123 14.04 -5.85 -4.58
C PHE A 123 13.86 -6.37 -6.01
N SER A 124 14.86 -7.08 -6.53
CA SER A 124 14.69 -7.91 -7.73
C SER A 124 13.88 -9.16 -7.43
N ASP A 125 13.22 -9.75 -8.43
CA ASP A 125 12.39 -10.95 -8.25
C ASP A 125 13.18 -12.14 -7.67
N ARG A 126 14.43 -12.33 -8.10
CA ARG A 126 15.29 -13.40 -7.57
C ARG A 126 15.74 -13.11 -6.13
N ALA A 127 16.01 -11.85 -5.77
CA ALA A 127 16.37 -11.49 -4.40
C ALA A 127 15.23 -11.80 -3.42
N ARG A 128 13.98 -11.50 -3.81
CA ARG A 128 12.80 -11.88 -3.00
C ARG A 128 12.74 -13.39 -2.75
N GLY A 129 12.99 -14.20 -3.78
CA GLY A 129 13.00 -15.66 -3.66
C GLY A 129 14.06 -16.19 -2.68
N VAL A 130 15.27 -15.60 -2.68
CA VAL A 130 16.33 -15.95 -1.72
C VAL A 130 15.89 -15.64 -0.28
N LEU A 131 15.28 -14.48 -0.06
CA LEU A 131 14.81 -14.06 1.27
C LEU A 131 13.65 -14.92 1.77
N GLU A 132 12.65 -15.18 0.93
CA GLU A 132 11.54 -16.07 1.29
C GLU A 132 12.01 -17.50 1.56
N GLY A 133 12.96 -18.02 0.76
CA GLY A 133 13.57 -19.33 0.98
C GLY A 133 14.35 -19.43 2.30
N ALA A 134 14.84 -18.30 2.82
CA ALA A 134 15.47 -18.20 4.14
C ALA A 134 14.46 -17.97 5.28
N GLY A 135 13.15 -18.03 5.01
CA GLY A 135 12.09 -17.86 6.01
C GLY A 135 11.67 -16.41 6.27
N VAL A 136 12.17 -15.44 5.50
CA VAL A 136 11.73 -14.04 5.60
C VAL A 136 10.34 -13.90 4.99
N HIS A 137 9.44 -13.20 5.68
CA HIS A 137 8.16 -12.82 5.09
C HIS A 137 8.34 -11.60 4.20
N VAL A 138 8.25 -11.78 2.88
CA VAL A 138 8.37 -10.69 1.91
C VAL A 138 7.01 -10.37 1.31
N PHE A 139 6.47 -9.18 1.59
CA PHE A 139 5.27 -8.65 0.94
C PHE A 139 5.67 -7.68 -0.17
N LYS A 140 5.27 -8.04 -1.38
CA LYS A 140 5.64 -7.35 -2.61
C LYS A 140 4.90 -6.00 -2.73
N ASP A 141 5.63 -5.01 -3.25
CA ASP A 141 5.19 -3.64 -3.54
C ASP A 141 3.80 -3.56 -4.18
N ALA A 142 3.58 -4.39 -5.21
CA ALA A 142 2.33 -4.46 -5.96
C ALA A 142 1.10 -4.73 -5.07
N SER A 143 1.25 -5.28 -3.86
CA SER A 143 0.19 -5.41 -2.86
C SER A 143 0.24 -4.31 -1.79
N THR A 144 1.44 -3.97 -1.31
CA THR A 144 1.64 -3.18 -0.09
C THR A 144 1.54 -1.67 -0.30
N ASN A 145 1.68 -1.17 -1.53
CA ASN A 145 1.62 0.26 -1.84
C ASN A 145 0.31 0.71 -2.55
N LYS A 146 -0.70 -0.18 -2.63
CA LYS A 146 -1.99 0.11 -3.29
C LYS A 146 -2.80 1.25 -2.65
N GLY A 147 -2.46 1.68 -1.43
CA GLY A 147 -3.16 2.75 -0.72
C GLY A 147 -3.24 4.05 -1.51
N GLY A 148 -2.14 4.45 -2.18
CA GLY A 148 -2.12 5.66 -3.00
C GLY A 148 -3.03 5.60 -4.24
N VAL A 149 -3.14 4.43 -4.88
CA VAL A 149 -4.06 4.21 -6.01
C VAL A 149 -5.51 4.24 -5.57
N ASN A 150 -5.81 3.67 -4.40
CA ASN A 150 -7.16 3.70 -3.82
C ASN A 150 -7.59 5.14 -3.49
N SER A 151 -6.71 5.92 -2.84
CA SER A 151 -7.02 7.31 -2.49
C SER A 151 -7.21 8.19 -3.72
N SER A 152 -6.33 8.09 -4.72
CA SER A 152 -6.43 8.92 -5.93
C SER A 152 -7.65 8.56 -6.79
N SER A 153 -8.00 7.27 -6.87
CA SER A 153 -9.19 6.83 -7.61
C SER A 153 -10.49 7.37 -6.99
N LEU A 154 -10.54 7.44 -5.65
CA LEU A 154 -11.68 8.01 -4.93
C LEU A 154 -11.65 9.56 -4.96
N GLU A 155 -10.49 10.20 -5.03
CA GLU A 155 -10.41 11.64 -5.27
C GLU A 155 -10.97 12.02 -6.66
N VAL A 156 -10.60 11.26 -7.70
CA VAL A 156 -11.19 11.42 -9.05
C VAL A 156 -12.70 11.18 -9.03
N LEU A 157 -13.18 10.18 -8.30
CA LEU A 157 -14.62 9.93 -8.16
C LEU A 157 -15.35 11.15 -7.58
N ALA A 158 -14.80 11.79 -6.54
CA ALA A 158 -15.41 12.99 -5.96
C ALA A 158 -15.48 14.15 -6.97
N ALA A 159 -14.42 14.35 -7.75
CA ALA A 159 -14.36 15.38 -8.79
C ALA A 159 -15.35 15.13 -9.94
N LEU A 160 -15.61 13.85 -10.30
CA LEU A 160 -16.58 13.50 -11.32
C LEU A 160 -18.04 13.58 -10.81
N ALA A 161 -18.26 13.19 -9.56
CA ALA A 161 -19.60 13.03 -9.02
C ALA A 161 -20.19 14.32 -8.44
N LEU A 162 -19.39 15.24 -7.88
CA LEU A 162 -19.89 16.50 -7.32
C LEU A 162 -20.09 17.57 -8.41
N SER A 163 -20.93 18.56 -8.13
CA SER A 163 -20.95 19.81 -8.92
C SER A 163 -19.70 20.63 -8.67
N GLU A 164 -19.42 21.60 -9.54
CA GLU A 164 -18.27 22.49 -9.35
C GLU A 164 -18.39 23.29 -8.06
N GLU A 165 -19.61 23.77 -7.76
CA GLU A 165 -19.95 24.49 -6.54
C GLU A 165 -19.78 23.60 -5.30
N ASP A 166 -20.36 22.39 -5.35
CA ASP A 166 -20.28 21.41 -4.26
C ASP A 166 -18.84 20.99 -3.99
N HIS A 167 -18.08 20.67 -5.04
CA HIS A 167 -16.67 20.28 -4.92
C HIS A 167 -15.85 21.41 -4.29
N SER A 168 -16.01 22.64 -4.79
CA SER A 168 -15.30 23.81 -4.27
C SER A 168 -15.63 24.08 -2.80
N ALA A 169 -16.87 23.90 -2.39
CA ALA A 169 -17.31 24.15 -1.02
C ALA A 169 -16.93 23.02 -0.04
N MET A 170 -16.99 21.76 -0.48
CA MET A 170 -16.89 20.60 0.42
C MET A 170 -15.56 19.86 0.37
N MET A 171 -14.77 20.01 -0.70
CA MET A 171 -13.52 19.27 -0.91
C MET A 171 -12.27 20.15 -0.88
N CYS A 172 -12.40 21.47 -1.02
CA CYS A 172 -11.27 22.39 -1.14
C CYS A 172 -11.08 23.25 0.11
N TYR A 173 -9.82 23.49 0.48
CA TYR A 173 -9.42 24.47 1.49
C TYR A 173 -8.00 24.97 1.21
N ASN A 174 -7.62 26.12 1.78
CA ASN A 174 -6.28 26.68 1.61
C ASN A 174 -5.56 26.78 2.97
N PRO A 175 -4.63 25.88 3.29
CA PRO A 175 -3.85 25.98 4.52
C PRO A 175 -3.06 27.30 4.65
N ALA A 176 -2.64 27.89 3.52
CA ALA A 176 -1.78 29.08 3.52
C ALA A 176 -2.49 30.35 3.99
N ASN A 177 -3.83 30.38 3.94
CA ASN A 177 -4.64 31.49 4.48
C ASN A 177 -5.33 31.13 5.80
N GLY A 178 -4.91 30.05 6.47
CA GLY A 178 -5.52 29.58 7.71
C GLY A 178 -6.84 28.81 7.51
N GLY A 179 -7.18 28.44 6.28
CA GLY A 179 -8.34 27.60 5.99
C GLY A 179 -8.21 26.22 6.63
N ILE A 180 -9.29 25.75 7.24
CA ILE A 180 -9.40 24.39 7.79
C ILE A 180 -10.12 23.48 6.80
N PRO A 181 -9.86 22.16 6.81
CA PRO A 181 -10.57 21.22 5.95
C PRO A 181 -12.07 21.22 6.24
N PRO A 182 -12.96 21.18 5.22
CA PRO A 182 -14.40 21.05 5.44
C PRO A 182 -14.76 19.71 6.09
N GLU A 183 -15.83 19.67 6.88
CA GLU A 183 -16.30 18.45 7.57
C GLU A 183 -16.57 17.30 6.59
N PHE A 184 -17.11 17.62 5.41
CA PHE A 184 -17.34 16.64 4.34
C PHE A 184 -16.02 16.01 3.89
N TYR A 185 -14.99 16.82 3.61
CA TYR A 185 -13.65 16.34 3.24
C TYR A 185 -13.03 15.46 4.33
N GLU A 186 -13.09 15.88 5.60
CA GLU A 186 -12.53 15.09 6.71
C GLU A 186 -13.21 13.72 6.83
N THR A 187 -14.55 13.71 6.72
CA THR A 187 -15.35 12.48 6.73
C THR A 187 -15.00 11.60 5.54
N TYR A 188 -14.89 12.19 4.35
CA TYR A 188 -14.53 11.49 3.11
C TYR A 188 -13.15 10.83 3.22
N VAL A 189 -12.14 11.58 3.67
CA VAL A 189 -10.76 11.08 3.88
C VAL A 189 -10.76 9.93 4.88
N LYS A 190 -11.49 10.04 6.00
CA LYS A 190 -11.59 8.97 6.99
C LYS A 190 -12.19 7.69 6.39
N GLN A 191 -13.29 7.80 5.62
CA GLN A 191 -13.92 6.65 4.97
C GLN A 191 -13.03 6.00 3.89
N ILE A 192 -12.24 6.80 3.17
CA ILE A 192 -11.21 6.29 2.24
C ILE A 192 -10.16 5.48 3.01
N GLN A 193 -9.64 6.02 4.12
CA GLN A 193 -8.65 5.33 4.95
C GLN A 193 -9.19 3.99 5.48
N GLU A 194 -10.45 3.95 5.92
CA GLU A 194 -11.12 2.72 6.36
C GLU A 194 -11.20 1.68 5.23
N THR A 195 -11.52 2.12 4.00
CA THR A 195 -11.57 1.25 2.82
C THR A 195 -10.18 0.72 2.45
N ILE A 196 -9.14 1.56 2.51
CA ILE A 196 -7.75 1.15 2.28
C ILE A 196 -7.34 0.07 3.29
N VAL A 197 -7.62 0.28 4.58
CA VAL A 197 -7.29 -0.68 5.65
C VAL A 197 -8.03 -1.99 5.44
N GLU A 198 -9.30 -1.95 5.08
CA GLU A 198 -10.10 -3.15 4.84
C GLU A 198 -9.63 -3.93 3.61
N ASN A 199 -9.29 -3.24 2.51
CA ASN A 199 -8.71 -3.86 1.33
C ASN A 199 -7.35 -4.50 1.65
N ALA A 200 -6.49 -3.81 2.39
CA ALA A 200 -5.20 -4.34 2.82
C ALA A 200 -5.35 -5.60 3.69
N ARG A 201 -6.31 -5.63 4.61
CA ARG A 201 -6.62 -6.81 5.43
C ARG A 201 -7.06 -7.99 4.59
N ARG A 202 -7.97 -7.78 3.63
CA ARG A 202 -8.48 -8.83 2.75
C ARG A 202 -7.38 -9.41 1.87
N GLU A 203 -6.58 -8.56 1.24
CA GLU A 203 -5.48 -9.00 0.40
C GLU A 203 -4.39 -9.72 1.22
N PHE A 204 -4.05 -9.21 2.40
CA PHE A 204 -3.13 -9.89 3.32
C PHE A 204 -3.64 -11.30 3.67
N ARG A 205 -4.91 -11.45 4.05
CA ARG A 205 -5.50 -12.76 4.36
C ARG A 205 -5.47 -13.71 3.16
N ALA A 206 -5.77 -13.21 1.96
CA ALA A 206 -5.74 -14.00 0.74
C ALA A 206 -4.31 -14.48 0.42
N ILE A 207 -3.32 -13.60 0.50
CA ILE A 207 -1.89 -13.94 0.33
C ILE A 207 -1.47 -14.95 1.38
N TRP A 208 -1.86 -14.73 2.65
CA TRP A 208 -1.50 -15.61 3.75
C TRP A 208 -2.08 -17.01 3.56
N LYS A 209 -3.37 -17.12 3.20
CA LYS A 209 -4.05 -18.39 2.90
C LYS A 209 -3.37 -19.14 1.75
N CYS A 210 -2.97 -18.43 0.70
CA CYS A 210 -2.21 -19.03 -0.41
C CYS A 210 -0.84 -19.55 0.06
N ASN A 211 -0.14 -18.79 0.90
CA ASN A 211 1.17 -19.19 1.39
C ASN A 211 1.11 -20.38 2.36
N SER A 212 0.19 -20.36 3.33
CA SER A 212 0.07 -21.43 4.33
C SER A 212 -0.66 -22.68 3.81
N GLY A 213 -1.60 -22.52 2.88
CA GLY A 213 -2.43 -23.61 2.37
C GLY A 213 -1.88 -24.27 1.10
N LEU A 214 -1.34 -23.49 0.16
CA LEU A 214 -0.87 -23.97 -1.15
C LEU A 214 0.66 -24.04 -1.24
N GLY A 215 1.38 -23.59 -0.21
CA GLY A 215 2.85 -23.53 -0.20
C GLY A 215 3.45 -22.49 -1.17
N LEU A 216 2.61 -21.60 -1.74
CA LEU A 216 3.07 -20.55 -2.65
C LEU A 216 3.91 -19.51 -1.91
N SER A 217 4.96 -19.00 -2.54
CA SER A 217 5.64 -17.81 -2.03
C SER A 217 4.65 -16.62 -1.98
N LYS A 218 4.83 -15.67 -1.05
CA LYS A 218 3.93 -14.50 -0.95
C LYS A 218 4.02 -13.63 -2.21
N VAL A 219 5.19 -13.60 -2.85
CA VAL A 219 5.40 -12.96 -4.15
C VAL A 219 4.60 -13.65 -5.25
N GLN A 220 4.60 -14.99 -5.29
CA GLN A 220 3.80 -15.75 -6.25
C GLN A 220 2.30 -15.53 -6.00
N ALA A 221 1.86 -15.64 -4.75
CA ALA A 221 0.47 -15.40 -4.35
C ALA A 221 0.00 -14.00 -4.77
N THR A 222 0.81 -12.97 -4.53
CA THR A 222 0.53 -11.58 -4.96
C THR A 222 0.29 -11.48 -6.47
N LYS A 223 1.15 -12.10 -7.29
CA LYS A 223 1.03 -12.10 -8.75
C LYS A 223 -0.22 -12.85 -9.21
N MET A 224 -0.50 -14.03 -8.64
CA MET A 224 -1.66 -14.84 -8.98
C MET A 224 -2.98 -14.15 -8.60
N ILE A 225 -3.07 -13.59 -7.40
CA ILE A 225 -4.25 -12.85 -6.92
C ILE A 225 -4.52 -11.67 -7.85
N SER A 226 -3.50 -10.85 -8.12
CA SER A 226 -3.66 -9.66 -8.96
C SER A 226 -4.05 -10.04 -10.40
N GLY A 227 -3.42 -11.06 -10.97
CA GLY A 227 -3.78 -11.56 -12.30
C GLY A 227 -5.22 -12.08 -12.38
N LYS A 228 -5.68 -12.82 -11.37
CA LYS A 228 -7.06 -13.32 -11.31
C LYS A 228 -8.07 -12.18 -11.16
N ILE A 229 -7.78 -11.18 -10.33
CA ILE A 229 -8.64 -9.99 -10.17
C ILE A 229 -8.77 -9.26 -11.51
N ASN A 230 -7.66 -8.96 -12.18
CA ASN A 230 -7.67 -8.24 -13.46
C ASN A 230 -8.45 -9.02 -14.52
N HIS A 231 -8.19 -10.33 -14.66
CA HIS A 231 -8.91 -11.18 -15.61
C HIS A 231 -10.43 -11.20 -15.34
N LEU A 232 -10.84 -11.31 -14.07
CA LEU A 232 -12.27 -11.27 -13.71
C LEU A 232 -12.88 -9.89 -13.94
N GLN A 233 -12.17 -8.81 -13.60
CA GLN A 233 -12.62 -7.45 -13.83
C GLN A 233 -12.86 -7.21 -15.33
N ASP A 234 -11.89 -7.56 -16.18
CA ASP A 234 -12.01 -7.43 -17.63
C ASP A 234 -13.19 -8.26 -18.17
N GLY A 235 -13.35 -9.49 -17.65
CA GLY A 235 -14.49 -10.34 -17.97
C GLY A 235 -15.84 -9.73 -17.59
N ILE A 236 -15.97 -9.17 -16.38
CA ILE A 236 -17.18 -8.50 -15.91
C ILE A 236 -17.49 -7.30 -16.81
N MET A 237 -16.52 -6.43 -17.06
CA MET A 237 -16.71 -5.24 -17.91
C MET A 237 -17.11 -5.63 -19.34
N ALA A 238 -16.49 -6.66 -19.92
CA ALA A 238 -16.85 -7.15 -21.25
C ALA A 238 -18.26 -7.75 -21.33
N GLN A 239 -18.76 -8.34 -20.24
CA GLN A 239 -20.11 -8.93 -20.19
C GLN A 239 -21.18 -7.97 -19.66
N CYS A 240 -20.82 -6.84 -19.03
CA CYS A 240 -21.79 -5.87 -18.49
C CYS A 240 -22.82 -5.43 -19.54
N SER A 241 -22.40 -5.21 -20.79
CA SER A 241 -23.31 -4.82 -21.88
C SER A 241 -24.29 -5.93 -22.31
N ARG A 242 -23.98 -7.19 -22.01
CA ARG A 242 -24.77 -8.38 -22.38
C ARG A 242 -25.70 -8.87 -21.27
N MET A 243 -25.51 -8.38 -20.04
CA MET A 243 -26.41 -8.68 -18.93
C MET A 243 -27.81 -8.10 -19.20
N ALA A 244 -28.85 -8.77 -18.68
CA ALA A 244 -30.19 -8.20 -18.67
C ALA A 244 -30.15 -6.84 -17.94
N ALA A 245 -30.88 -5.84 -18.48
CA ALA A 245 -30.82 -4.49 -17.95
C ALA A 245 -31.19 -4.42 -16.46
N SER A 246 -32.20 -5.18 -16.03
CA SER A 246 -32.60 -5.30 -14.62
C SER A 246 -31.46 -5.78 -13.72
N ASP A 247 -30.77 -6.84 -14.13
CA ASP A 247 -29.75 -7.49 -13.31
C ASP A 247 -28.48 -6.64 -13.25
N ARG A 248 -28.13 -6.01 -14.38
CA ARG A 248 -27.02 -5.05 -14.46
C ARG A 248 -27.26 -3.88 -13.53
N ASP A 249 -28.45 -3.28 -13.62
CA ASP A 249 -28.85 -2.13 -12.83
C ASP A 249 -28.90 -2.45 -11.34
N GLN A 250 -29.38 -3.64 -10.98
CA GLN A 250 -29.38 -4.12 -9.60
C GLN A 250 -27.96 -4.32 -9.07
N LEU A 251 -27.07 -4.94 -9.86
CA LEU A 251 -25.67 -5.14 -9.51
C LEU A 251 -24.95 -3.80 -9.31
N ILE A 252 -25.11 -2.86 -10.26
CA ILE A 252 -24.50 -1.53 -10.19
C ILE A 252 -24.94 -0.83 -8.89
N ARG A 253 -26.24 -0.79 -8.61
CA ARG A 253 -26.74 -0.14 -7.39
C ARG A 253 -26.24 -0.81 -6.12
N PHE A 254 -26.26 -2.15 -6.07
CA PHE A 254 -25.75 -2.91 -4.94
C PHE A 254 -24.29 -2.60 -4.64
N VAL A 255 -23.47 -2.54 -5.68
CA VAL A 255 -22.02 -2.33 -5.57
C VAL A 255 -21.71 -0.88 -5.25
N LEU A 256 -22.33 0.10 -5.93
CA LEU A 256 -22.08 1.52 -5.63
C LEU A 256 -22.42 1.88 -4.19
N GLN A 257 -23.48 1.31 -3.61
CA GLN A 257 -23.84 1.48 -2.20
C GLN A 257 -22.73 1.05 -1.22
N ARG A 258 -21.81 0.17 -1.65
CA ARG A 258 -20.75 -0.44 -0.81
C ARG A 258 -19.33 -0.06 -1.23
N ALA A 259 -19.13 0.29 -2.49
CA ALA A 259 -17.83 0.63 -3.06
C ALA A 259 -17.52 2.13 -2.93
N VAL A 260 -18.56 2.97 -2.94
CA VAL A 260 -18.44 4.42 -2.81
C VAL A 260 -18.45 4.82 -1.33
N PRO A 261 -17.64 5.81 -0.90
CA PRO A 261 -17.68 6.30 0.48
C PRO A 261 -19.10 6.70 0.91
N PRO A 262 -19.58 6.24 2.08
CA PRO A 262 -20.95 6.49 2.54
C PRO A 262 -21.39 7.95 2.50
N VAL A 263 -20.50 8.91 2.79
CA VAL A 263 -20.83 10.34 2.78
C VAL A 263 -21.22 10.84 1.37
N MET A 264 -20.61 10.30 0.32
CA MET A 264 -20.98 10.60 -1.07
C MET A 264 -22.34 10.01 -1.43
N VAL A 265 -22.61 8.78 -1.00
CA VAL A 265 -23.90 8.12 -1.25
C VAL A 265 -25.02 8.82 -0.50
N GLN A 266 -24.76 9.31 0.71
CA GLN A 266 -25.73 10.10 1.50
C GLN A 266 -26.03 11.45 0.86
N HIS A 267 -25.03 12.12 0.28
CA HIS A 267 -25.19 13.44 -0.33
C HIS A 267 -25.87 13.38 -1.71
N LEU A 268 -25.40 12.50 -2.60
CA LEU A 268 -25.87 12.44 -4.00
C LEU A 268 -26.94 11.37 -4.25
N GLY A 269 -27.02 10.35 -3.39
CA GLY A 269 -27.70 9.10 -3.73
C GLY A 269 -26.97 8.32 -4.85
N VAL A 270 -27.35 7.06 -5.03
CA VAL A 270 -26.79 6.24 -6.13
C VAL A 270 -27.18 6.81 -7.49
N GLU A 271 -28.40 7.31 -7.65
CA GLU A 271 -28.86 7.90 -8.91
C GLU A 271 -28.13 9.19 -9.25
N GLY A 272 -27.83 10.06 -8.27
CA GLY A 272 -27.05 11.28 -8.51
C GLY A 272 -25.62 10.97 -8.95
N ILE A 273 -25.01 9.91 -8.41
CA ILE A 273 -23.71 9.40 -8.86
C ILE A 273 -23.81 8.91 -10.31
N LEU A 274 -24.82 8.10 -10.64
CA LEU A 274 -25.00 7.55 -12.00
C LEU A 274 -25.28 8.60 -13.07
N GLN A 275 -25.90 9.72 -12.69
CA GLN A 275 -26.16 10.84 -13.61
C GLN A 275 -24.90 11.61 -14.01
N ARG A 276 -23.88 11.63 -13.14
CA ARG A 276 -22.68 12.48 -13.31
C ARG A 276 -21.43 11.69 -13.65
N VAL A 277 -21.27 10.50 -13.08
CA VAL A 277 -20.09 9.66 -13.32
C VAL A 277 -20.22 8.94 -14.66
N PRO A 278 -19.22 9.03 -15.56
CA PRO A 278 -19.26 8.34 -16.84
C PRO A 278 -19.42 6.81 -16.68
N SER A 279 -20.18 6.19 -17.57
CA SER A 279 -20.55 4.76 -17.47
C SER A 279 -19.33 3.83 -17.41
N ASN A 280 -18.27 4.13 -18.15
CA ASN A 280 -17.03 3.36 -18.12
C ASN A 280 -16.33 3.40 -16.74
N TYR A 281 -16.43 4.50 -15.99
CA TYR A 281 -15.92 4.59 -14.62
C TYR A 281 -16.79 3.78 -13.65
N VAL A 282 -18.11 3.84 -13.82
CA VAL A 282 -19.05 3.01 -13.04
C VAL A 282 -18.77 1.52 -13.26
N GLU A 283 -18.63 1.09 -14.51
CA GLU A 283 -18.30 -0.29 -14.86
C GLU A 283 -16.95 -0.73 -14.28
N ALA A 284 -15.94 0.14 -14.29
CA ALA A 284 -14.64 -0.13 -13.69
C ALA A 284 -14.73 -0.30 -12.16
N ILE A 285 -15.47 0.56 -11.47
CA ILE A 285 -15.72 0.44 -10.01
C ILE A 285 -16.41 -0.89 -9.70
N VAL A 286 -17.44 -1.23 -10.47
CA VAL A 286 -18.21 -2.46 -10.28
C VAL A 286 -17.35 -3.69 -10.52
N GLY A 287 -16.65 -3.74 -11.65
CA GLY A 287 -15.76 -4.84 -12.02
C GLY A 287 -14.66 -5.06 -10.98
N ALA A 288 -13.96 -3.99 -10.58
CA ALA A 288 -12.89 -4.08 -9.60
C ALA A 288 -13.39 -4.51 -8.21
N TRP A 289 -14.53 -3.99 -7.77
CA TRP A 289 -15.11 -4.34 -6.47
C TRP A 289 -15.57 -5.81 -6.43
N VAL A 290 -16.32 -6.26 -7.44
CA VAL A 290 -16.81 -7.64 -7.51
C VAL A 290 -15.65 -8.63 -7.64
N ALA A 291 -14.71 -8.37 -8.56
CA ALA A 291 -13.56 -9.25 -8.79
C ALA A 291 -12.68 -9.37 -7.54
N SER A 292 -12.32 -8.24 -6.91
CA SER A 292 -11.47 -8.26 -5.71
C SER A 292 -12.15 -8.95 -4.54
N ARG A 293 -13.43 -8.70 -4.26
CA ARG A 293 -14.17 -9.34 -3.16
C ARG A 293 -14.33 -10.85 -3.37
N PHE A 294 -14.55 -11.28 -4.60
CA PHE A 294 -14.57 -12.70 -4.95
C PHE A 294 -13.22 -13.36 -4.71
N VAL A 295 -12.15 -12.83 -5.32
CA VAL A 295 -10.82 -13.45 -5.24
C VAL A 295 -10.28 -13.45 -3.81
N TYR A 296 -10.49 -12.37 -3.05
CA TYR A 296 -10.04 -12.33 -1.66
C TYR A 296 -10.80 -13.30 -0.74
N SER A 297 -12.07 -13.60 -1.03
CA SER A 297 -12.87 -14.53 -0.21
C SER A 297 -12.66 -15.99 -0.61
N GLN A 298 -12.67 -16.29 -1.90
CA GLN A 298 -12.63 -17.66 -2.43
C GLN A 298 -11.20 -18.16 -2.71
N GLY A 299 -10.24 -17.24 -2.88
CA GLY A 299 -8.84 -17.56 -3.20
C GLY A 299 -8.55 -17.66 -4.70
N VAL A 300 -7.29 -17.95 -5.04
CA VAL A 300 -6.80 -17.98 -6.43
C VAL A 300 -7.34 -19.15 -7.25
N ASP A 301 -7.65 -20.27 -6.60
CA ASP A 301 -8.15 -21.49 -7.24
C ASP A 301 -9.67 -21.48 -7.44
N ALA A 302 -10.33 -20.35 -7.14
CA ALA A 302 -11.78 -20.23 -7.25
C ALA A 302 -12.26 -20.45 -8.70
N SER A 303 -13.24 -21.34 -8.82
CA SER A 303 -13.84 -21.76 -10.10
C SER A 303 -14.86 -20.74 -10.61
N GLU A 304 -15.15 -20.79 -11.91
CA GLU A 304 -16.22 -19.99 -12.53
C GLU A 304 -17.60 -20.29 -11.92
N VAL A 305 -17.84 -21.54 -11.51
CA VAL A 305 -19.05 -21.94 -10.79
C VAL A 305 -19.16 -21.23 -9.44
N SER A 306 -18.04 -21.12 -8.71
CA SER A 306 -18.01 -20.37 -7.44
C SER A 306 -18.29 -18.89 -7.67
N PHE A 307 -17.79 -18.33 -8.79
CA PHE A 307 -18.06 -16.95 -9.19
C PHE A 307 -19.54 -16.73 -9.50
N PHE A 308 -20.19 -17.67 -10.20
CA PHE A 308 -21.61 -17.60 -10.47
C PHE A 308 -22.45 -17.53 -9.19
N PHE A 309 -22.21 -18.43 -8.22
CA PHE A 309 -22.92 -18.40 -6.94
C PHE A 309 -22.62 -17.15 -6.12
N PHE A 310 -21.38 -16.67 -6.15
CA PHE A 310 -21.02 -15.39 -5.54
C PHE A 310 -21.85 -14.24 -6.13
N LEU A 311 -21.89 -14.12 -7.46
CA LEU A 311 -22.65 -13.08 -8.14
C LEU A 311 -24.16 -13.18 -7.83
N GLN A 312 -24.71 -14.40 -7.82
CA GLN A 312 -26.10 -14.65 -7.45
C GLN A 312 -26.40 -14.18 -6.02
N SER A 313 -25.48 -14.42 -5.06
CA SER A 313 -25.66 -13.94 -3.68
C SER A 313 -25.70 -12.40 -3.57
N LEU A 314 -24.93 -11.70 -4.42
CA LEU A 314 -24.98 -10.24 -4.47
C LEU A 314 -26.33 -9.75 -5.01
N LEU A 315 -26.88 -10.44 -6.02
CA LEU A 315 -28.19 -10.12 -6.60
C LEU A 315 -29.36 -10.49 -5.69
N SER A 316 -29.22 -11.49 -4.81
CA SER A 316 -30.28 -11.84 -3.84
C SER A 316 -30.26 -11.00 -2.56
N ASN A 317 -29.32 -10.04 -2.42
CA ASN A 317 -29.03 -9.31 -1.18
C ASN A 317 -28.68 -10.23 0.02
N GLU A 318 -28.30 -11.48 -0.23
CA GLU A 318 -27.83 -12.39 0.80
C GLU A 318 -26.33 -12.17 1.03
N SER A 319 -25.90 -12.07 2.28
CA SER A 319 -24.46 -12.04 2.56
C SER A 319 -23.85 -13.37 2.12
N PRO A 320 -22.79 -13.38 1.28
CA PRO A 320 -22.15 -14.63 0.91
C PRO A 320 -21.69 -15.34 2.18
N ARG A 321 -22.19 -16.57 2.40
CA ARG A 321 -21.79 -17.40 3.55
C ARG A 321 -20.28 -17.59 3.46
N GLU A 322 -19.55 -17.13 4.48
CA GLU A 322 -18.15 -17.52 4.64
C GLU A 322 -18.11 -19.04 4.81
N VAL A 323 -17.45 -19.73 3.88
CA VAL A 323 -17.15 -21.18 3.96
C VAL A 323 -15.71 -21.34 4.41
#